data_AF-A0ABC8SR08-F1
#
_entry.id   AF-A0ABC8SR08-F1
#
_cell.length_a   1.000
_cell.length_b   1.000
_cell.length_c   1.000
_cell.angle_alpha   90.00
_cell.angle_beta   90.00
_cell.angle_gamma   90.00
#
_symmetry.space_group_name_H-M   'P 1'
#
loop_
_entity.id
_entity.type
_entity.pdbx_description
1 polymer ?
#
loop_
_entity_poly.entity_id
_entity_poly.type
_entity_poly.pdbx_seq_one_letter_code
_entity_poly.pdbx_strand_id
1 'polypeptide(L)'
;MGFGRSSIEASAATFMAANKANHHSNTILSNSHQQLLHQSQQDQDHRHQNNQMSFGMMQSPLSLSSTIHGNFISKDTGAYDLGELDQDLFLYLDGQSPSTAQEQRHAAVFDMEYARWLGEHHRIMCELRAALQEHLPENDLRLFVENCLAHYGEMISLKSMVAKSDVFHLFSGMWRTPAERCFLWMGDFRPSDLIKIVVSQIEPLTEQQLMGICGLQQSTQEAEEALSQGLDALNQSLSLTIASDAMSCPPNMANYMGQMAIAMNKLSTVEGFLRQADNLRHQTLHRLYQLLTTRQAARCFLAIAEYFHRLRALSSLWLARPQQE
;
A
#
# COMPACT_ATOMS: atom_id res chain seq x y z
N MET A 1 -26.27 -60.31 -11.99
CA MET A 1 -26.05 -58.94 -11.46
C MET A 1 -24.56 -58.73 -11.36
N GLY A 2 -23.97 -57.96 -12.26
CA GLY A 2 -22.51 -57.81 -12.39
C GLY A 2 -22.15 -56.58 -13.21
N PHE A 3 -22.60 -55.41 -12.78
CA PHE A 3 -22.23 -54.11 -13.35
C PHE A 3 -22.23 -53.10 -12.20
N GLY A 4 -21.07 -52.84 -11.60
CA GLY A 4 -21.00 -51.91 -10.47
C GLY A 4 -19.62 -51.70 -9.86
N ARG A 5 -18.70 -52.66 -9.99
CA ARG A 5 -17.31 -52.49 -9.49
C ARG A 5 -16.36 -51.86 -10.52
N SER A 6 -16.57 -52.06 -11.83
CA SER A 6 -15.66 -51.54 -12.87
C SER A 6 -15.73 -50.03 -13.09
N SER A 7 -16.85 -49.38 -12.76
CA SER A 7 -17.06 -47.95 -13.04
C SER A 7 -16.43 -47.03 -11.97
N ILE A 8 -16.29 -47.53 -10.73
CA ILE A 8 -15.70 -46.79 -9.62
C ILE A 8 -14.16 -46.80 -9.71
N GLU A 9 -13.56 -47.93 -10.08
CA GLU A 9 -12.10 -48.03 -10.29
C GLU A 9 -11.64 -47.20 -11.49
N ALA A 10 -12.44 -47.12 -12.56
CA ALA A 10 -12.15 -46.26 -13.70
C ALA A 10 -12.18 -44.77 -13.32
N SER A 11 -13.17 -44.32 -12.52
CA SER A 11 -13.23 -42.91 -12.05
C SER A 11 -12.08 -42.55 -11.10
N ALA A 12 -11.67 -43.46 -10.23
CA ALA A 12 -10.55 -43.23 -9.32
C ALA A 12 -9.21 -43.12 -10.08
N ALA A 13 -9.01 -43.95 -11.11
CA ALA A 13 -7.83 -43.90 -11.97
C ALA A 13 -7.78 -42.60 -12.79
N THR A 14 -8.91 -42.14 -13.34
CA THR A 14 -9.00 -40.86 -14.06
C THR A 14 -8.74 -39.66 -13.14
N PHE A 15 -9.26 -39.68 -11.91
CA PHE A 15 -9.02 -38.63 -10.92
C PHE A 15 -7.54 -38.55 -10.50
N MET A 16 -6.89 -39.70 -10.26
CA MET A 16 -5.46 -39.76 -9.94
C MET A 16 -4.58 -39.29 -11.11
N ALA A 17 -4.94 -39.63 -12.35
CA ALA A 17 -4.24 -39.17 -13.55
C ALA A 17 -4.37 -37.65 -13.74
N ALA A 18 -5.57 -37.09 -13.51
CA ALA A 18 -5.82 -35.65 -13.58
C ALA A 18 -5.04 -34.89 -12.50
N ASN A 19 -4.98 -35.40 -11.26
CA ASN A 19 -4.20 -34.78 -10.18
C ASN A 19 -2.69 -34.85 -10.43
N LYS A 20 -2.21 -35.94 -11.04
CA LYS A 20 -0.79 -36.08 -11.40
C LYS A 20 -0.39 -35.16 -12.55
N ALA A 21 -1.27 -34.97 -13.53
CA ALA A 21 -1.08 -33.98 -14.61
C ALA A 21 -1.09 -32.54 -14.07
N ASN A 22 -1.99 -32.21 -13.14
CA ASN A 22 -2.04 -30.89 -12.51
C ASN A 22 -0.80 -30.61 -11.64
N HIS A 23 -0.32 -31.60 -10.89
CA HIS A 23 0.94 -31.46 -10.15
C HIS A 23 2.14 -31.28 -11.09
N HIS A 24 2.19 -31.99 -12.22
CA HIS A 24 3.29 -31.86 -13.17
C HIS A 24 3.30 -30.48 -13.85
N SER A 25 2.14 -29.97 -14.27
CA SER A 25 1.99 -28.62 -14.84
C SER A 25 2.34 -27.52 -13.83
N ASN A 26 1.91 -27.66 -12.57
CA ASN A 26 2.27 -26.71 -11.51
C ASN A 26 3.76 -26.75 -11.15
N THR A 27 4.41 -27.92 -11.25
CA THR A 27 5.85 -28.06 -11.02
C THR A 27 6.66 -27.44 -12.15
N ILE A 28 6.22 -27.60 -13.41
CA ILE A 28 6.87 -26.99 -14.57
C ILE A 28 6.73 -25.46 -14.52
N LEU A 29 5.54 -24.93 -14.24
CA LEU A 29 5.32 -23.49 -14.09
C LEU A 29 6.14 -22.90 -12.93
N SER A 30 6.23 -23.61 -11.79
CA SER A 30 7.05 -23.17 -10.66
C SER A 30 8.54 -23.16 -10.97
N ASN A 31 9.03 -24.16 -11.71
CA ASN A 31 10.44 -24.22 -12.12
C ASN A 31 10.78 -23.15 -13.16
N SER A 32 9.91 -22.89 -14.13
CA SER A 32 10.09 -21.79 -15.08
C SER A 32 10.07 -20.43 -14.38
N HIS A 33 9.21 -20.24 -13.37
CA HIS A 33 9.17 -19.02 -12.57
C HIS A 33 10.44 -18.86 -11.71
N GLN A 34 10.96 -19.92 -11.08
CA GLN A 34 12.24 -19.88 -10.36
C GLN A 34 13.43 -19.57 -11.28
N GLN A 35 13.46 -20.10 -12.50
CA GLN A 35 14.51 -19.81 -13.47
C GLN A 35 14.49 -18.33 -13.91
N LEU A 36 13.30 -17.77 -14.14
CA LEU A 36 13.15 -16.35 -14.47
C LEU A 36 13.53 -15.43 -13.30
N LEU A 37 13.20 -15.81 -12.07
CA LEU A 37 13.64 -15.08 -10.87
C LEU A 37 15.17 -15.10 -10.72
N HIS A 38 15.81 -16.26 -10.96
CA HIS A 38 17.26 -16.36 -10.87
C HIS A 38 17.99 -15.56 -11.97
N GLN A 39 17.42 -15.53 -13.18
CA GLN A 39 17.92 -14.71 -14.29
C GLN A 39 17.78 -13.21 -13.99
N SER A 40 16.63 -12.80 -13.43
CA SER A 40 16.37 -11.40 -13.07
C SER A 40 17.26 -10.90 -11.92
N GLN A 41 17.62 -11.79 -10.99
CA GLN A 41 18.51 -11.48 -9.87
C GLN A 41 19.97 -11.28 -10.32
N GLN A 42 20.44 -12.04 -11.32
CA GLN A 42 21.76 -11.81 -11.94
C GLN A 42 21.82 -10.48 -12.72
N ASP A 43 20.73 -10.08 -13.38
CA ASP A 43 20.65 -8.80 -14.08
C ASP A 43 20.56 -7.60 -13.12
N GLN A 44 19.97 -7.77 -11.92
CA GLN A 44 19.95 -6.73 -10.87
C GLN A 44 21.34 -6.49 -10.27
N ASP A 45 22.13 -7.54 -10.02
CA ASP A 45 23.50 -7.40 -9.49
C ASP A 45 24.42 -6.65 -10.48
N HIS A 46 24.27 -6.90 -11.79
CA HIS A 46 24.98 -6.15 -12.82
C HIS A 46 24.53 -4.68 -12.93
N ARG A 47 23.26 -4.36 -12.65
CA ARG A 47 22.78 -2.96 -12.61
C ARG A 47 23.17 -2.20 -11.34
N HIS A 48 23.24 -2.87 -10.18
CA HIS A 48 23.68 -2.23 -8.94
C HIS A 48 25.16 -1.80 -8.99
N GLN A 49 26.01 -2.58 -9.67
CA GLN A 49 27.41 -2.21 -9.87
C GLN A 49 27.57 -0.98 -10.80
N ASN A 50 26.69 -0.83 -11.79
CA ASN A 50 26.73 0.29 -12.72
C ASN A 50 26.14 1.59 -12.14
N ASN A 51 25.13 1.49 -11.26
CA ASN A 51 24.53 2.64 -10.58
C ASN A 51 25.41 3.23 -9.46
N GLN A 52 26.30 2.44 -8.83
CA GLN A 52 27.25 2.98 -7.84
C GLN A 52 28.28 3.95 -8.47
N MET A 53 28.63 3.75 -9.76
CA MET A 53 29.56 4.64 -10.46
C MET A 53 28.95 5.97 -10.92
N SER A 54 27.62 6.06 -11.00
CA SER A 54 26.93 7.25 -11.55
C SER A 54 26.55 8.28 -10.48
N PHE A 55 26.35 7.87 -9.23
CA PHE A 55 25.99 8.79 -8.12
C PHE A 55 27.15 9.60 -7.54
N GLY A 56 28.40 9.35 -7.95
CA GLY A 56 29.59 10.04 -7.42
C GLY A 56 29.86 11.45 -7.95
N MET A 57 29.02 12.01 -8.84
CA MET A 57 29.33 13.24 -9.60
C MET A 57 28.24 14.33 -9.56
N MET A 58 27.37 14.37 -8.53
CA MET A 58 26.50 15.54 -8.32
C MET A 58 27.16 16.54 -7.36
N GLN A 59 27.44 17.71 -7.91
CA GLN A 59 28.19 18.83 -7.36
C GLN A 59 27.42 19.55 -6.23
N SER A 60 28.18 19.95 -5.20
CA SER A 60 27.75 20.80 -4.09
C SER A 60 27.37 22.22 -4.55
N PRO A 61 26.29 22.82 -4.01
CA PRO A 61 26.16 24.26 -3.94
C PRO A 61 26.66 24.79 -2.58
N LEU A 62 27.38 25.91 -2.66
CA LEU A 62 28.01 26.65 -1.57
C LEU A 62 27.00 27.13 -0.51
N SER A 63 27.40 27.03 0.75
CA SER A 63 26.74 27.58 1.92
C SER A 63 26.78 29.12 1.94
N LEU A 64 25.60 29.75 2.00
CA LEU A 64 25.46 31.17 2.33
C LEU A 64 25.12 31.33 3.82
N SER A 65 26.00 32.03 4.52
CA SER A 65 25.84 32.52 5.89
C SER A 65 24.68 33.53 5.95
N SER A 66 23.76 33.35 6.91
CA SER A 66 22.86 34.42 7.33
C SER A 66 23.05 34.68 8.82
N THR A 67 23.62 35.84 9.12
CA THR A 67 23.76 36.40 10.46
C THR A 67 22.39 36.93 10.89
N ILE A 68 21.73 36.27 11.84
CA ILE A 68 20.60 36.87 12.55
C ILE A 68 21.16 37.66 13.73
N HIS A 69 21.10 38.99 13.59
CA HIS A 69 21.35 39.94 14.64
C HIS A 69 20.10 40.00 15.53
N GLY A 70 20.22 39.53 16.77
CA GLY A 70 19.18 39.60 17.79
C GLY A 70 19.79 40.19 19.06
N ASN A 71 19.62 41.50 19.22
CA ASN A 71 20.04 42.25 20.38
C ASN A 71 19.18 41.84 21.60
N PHE A 72 19.75 41.14 22.58
CA PHE A 72 19.21 41.11 23.95
C PHE A 72 20.36 40.95 24.94
N ILE A 73 20.94 42.07 25.35
CA ILE A 73 21.65 42.17 26.63
C ILE A 73 20.57 42.54 27.65
N SER A 74 20.15 41.58 28.46
CA SER A 74 19.87 41.87 29.86
C SER A 74 20.58 40.84 30.72
N LYS A 75 21.61 41.37 31.36
CA LYS A 75 22.36 40.84 32.47
C LYS A 75 21.38 40.44 33.58
N ASP A 76 21.28 39.16 33.88
CA ASP A 76 21.18 38.64 35.24
C ASP A 76 21.38 37.12 35.23
N THR A 77 22.19 36.67 36.17
CA THR A 77 22.56 35.29 36.41
C THR A 77 21.39 34.58 37.10
N GLY A 78 20.31 34.36 36.35
CA GLY A 78 19.19 33.53 36.78
C GLY A 78 19.46 32.08 36.36
N ALA A 79 19.57 31.19 37.34
CA ALA A 79 19.51 29.76 37.08
C ALA A 79 18.25 29.49 36.26
N TYR A 80 18.41 29.00 35.02
CA TYR A 80 17.29 28.40 34.31
C TYR A 80 16.80 27.26 35.18
N ASP A 81 15.57 27.40 35.70
CA ASP A 81 14.95 26.37 36.51
C ASP A 81 14.73 25.16 35.61
N LEU A 82 15.60 24.15 35.77
CA LEU A 82 15.56 22.90 35.02
C LEU A 82 14.21 22.17 35.20
N GLY A 83 13.40 22.55 36.19
CA GLY A 83 12.05 22.03 36.40
C GLY A 83 10.99 22.52 35.40
N GLU A 84 11.09 23.72 34.83
CA GLU A 84 10.06 24.25 33.91
C GLU A 84 10.15 23.60 32.52
N LEU A 85 11.37 23.33 32.02
CA LEU A 85 11.56 22.61 30.77
C LEU A 85 11.08 21.16 30.86
N ASP A 86 11.16 20.54 32.04
CA ASP A 86 10.66 19.19 32.28
C ASP A 86 9.13 19.16 32.20
N GLN A 87 8.46 20.22 32.66
CA GLN A 87 6.99 20.35 32.63
C GLN A 87 6.44 20.61 31.22
N ASP A 88 7.10 21.49 30.45
CA ASP A 88 6.73 21.75 29.05
C ASP A 88 7.06 20.55 28.15
N LEU A 89 8.16 19.85 28.39
CA LEU A 89 8.48 18.59 27.73
C LEU A 89 7.47 17.50 28.10
N PHE A 90 7.06 17.43 29.37
CA PHE A 90 6.03 16.50 29.82
C PHE A 90 4.69 16.81 29.15
N LEU A 91 4.26 18.07 29.08
CA LEU A 91 3.06 18.49 28.34
C LEU A 91 3.15 18.21 26.83
N TYR A 92 4.34 18.34 26.24
CA TYR A 92 4.60 17.97 24.85
C TYR A 92 4.52 16.44 24.63
N LEU A 93 4.94 15.64 25.62
CA LEU A 93 4.85 14.18 25.62
C LEU A 93 3.44 13.65 25.96
N ASP A 94 2.64 14.39 26.74
CA ASP A 94 1.28 14.01 27.18
C ASP A 94 0.20 14.28 26.10
N GLY A 95 0.60 14.73 24.90
CA GLY A 95 -0.25 14.72 23.69
C GLY A 95 -1.38 15.74 23.61
N GLN A 96 -1.48 16.70 24.55
CA GLN A 96 -2.53 17.73 24.58
C GLN A 96 -2.15 19.02 23.83
N SER A 97 -1.47 18.92 22.69
CA SER A 97 -1.23 20.07 21.82
C SER A 97 -2.43 20.30 20.88
N PRO A 98 -2.78 21.56 20.54
CA PRO A 98 -3.89 21.85 19.62
C PRO A 98 -3.71 21.23 18.21
N SER A 99 -2.49 20.80 17.84
CA SER A 99 -2.22 20.08 16.60
C SER A 99 -2.79 18.66 16.59
N THR A 100 -2.70 17.89 17.68
CA THR A 100 -3.24 16.52 17.75
C THR A 100 -4.76 16.52 17.64
N ALA A 101 -5.44 17.52 18.23
CA ALA A 101 -6.88 17.69 18.08
C ALA A 101 -7.31 17.99 16.64
N GLN A 102 -6.48 18.68 15.86
CA GLN A 102 -6.76 18.98 14.45
C GLN A 102 -6.49 17.76 13.54
N GLU A 103 -5.42 17.01 13.80
CA GLU A 103 -5.12 15.75 13.11
C GLU A 103 -6.25 14.72 13.32
N GLN A 104 -6.70 14.54 14.57
CA GLN A 104 -7.85 13.68 14.90
C GLN A 104 -9.14 14.10 14.18
N ARG A 105 -9.37 15.40 13.99
CA ARG A 105 -10.52 15.88 13.20
C ARG A 105 -10.39 15.51 11.74
N HIS A 106 -9.21 15.65 11.14
CA HIS A 106 -8.99 15.30 9.74
C HIS A 106 -9.14 13.80 9.50
N ALA A 107 -8.63 12.97 10.42
CA ALA A 107 -8.83 11.52 10.41
C ALA A 107 -10.33 11.16 10.50
N ALA A 108 -11.08 11.78 11.43
CA ALA A 108 -12.51 11.54 11.57
C ALA A 108 -13.34 11.97 10.35
N VAL A 109 -13.02 13.12 9.74
CA VAL A 109 -13.65 13.56 8.48
C VAL A 109 -13.34 12.59 7.35
N PHE A 110 -12.09 12.13 7.24
CA PHE A 110 -11.71 11.12 6.26
C PHE A 110 -12.49 9.82 6.46
N ASP A 111 -12.63 9.32 7.69
CA ASP A 111 -13.37 8.08 7.97
C ASP A 111 -14.85 8.19 7.57
N MET A 112 -15.47 9.36 7.82
CA MET A 112 -16.83 9.64 7.39
C MET A 112 -16.96 9.65 5.85
N GLU A 113 -16.06 10.34 5.14
CA GLU A 113 -16.07 10.38 3.68
C GLU A 113 -15.73 9.01 3.06
N TYR A 114 -14.86 8.23 3.69
CA TYR A 114 -14.57 6.86 3.28
C TYR A 114 -15.80 5.95 3.46
N ALA A 115 -16.53 6.06 4.56
CA ALA A 115 -17.77 5.32 4.77
C ALA A 115 -18.84 5.68 3.71
N ARG A 116 -18.95 6.97 3.35
CA ARG A 116 -19.80 7.43 2.26
C ARG A 116 -19.35 6.85 0.91
N TRP A 117 -18.05 6.92 0.62
CA TRP A 117 -17.46 6.35 -0.59
C TRP A 117 -17.70 4.86 -0.70
N LEU A 118 -17.65 4.10 0.40
CA LEU A 118 -17.97 2.67 0.43
C LEU A 118 -19.45 2.38 0.11
N GLY A 119 -20.37 3.20 0.63
CA GLY A 119 -21.79 3.10 0.31
C GLY A 119 -22.05 3.32 -1.18
N GLU A 120 -21.43 4.36 -1.73
CA GLU A 120 -21.52 4.67 -3.16
C GLU A 120 -20.83 3.61 -4.03
N HIS A 121 -19.68 3.10 -3.59
CA HIS A 121 -18.98 2.00 -4.25
C HIS A 121 -19.89 0.77 -4.37
N HIS A 122 -20.63 0.42 -3.30
CA HIS A 122 -21.59 -0.68 -3.36
C HIS A 122 -22.69 -0.43 -4.39
N ARG A 123 -23.27 0.78 -4.44
CA ARG A 123 -24.29 1.17 -5.43
C ARG A 123 -23.77 1.01 -6.86
N ILE A 124 -22.61 1.60 -7.16
CA ILE A 124 -21.97 1.53 -8.49
C ILE A 124 -21.69 0.08 -8.89
N MET A 125 -21.20 -0.76 -7.96
CA MET A 125 -20.96 -2.18 -8.24
C MET A 125 -22.25 -2.97 -8.49
N CYS A 126 -23.35 -2.64 -7.81
CA CYS A 126 -24.66 -3.24 -8.10
C CYS A 126 -25.17 -2.85 -9.48
N GLU A 127 -25.04 -1.58 -9.87
CA GLU A 127 -25.44 -1.09 -11.19
C GLU A 127 -24.61 -1.72 -12.31
N LEU A 128 -23.28 -1.80 -12.15
CA LEU A 128 -22.39 -2.48 -13.09
C LEU A 128 -22.76 -3.96 -13.25
N ARG A 129 -23.10 -4.64 -12.15
CA ARG A 129 -23.53 -6.04 -12.17
C ARG A 129 -24.85 -6.20 -12.92
N ALA A 130 -25.82 -5.33 -12.69
CA ALA A 130 -27.10 -5.33 -13.42
C ALA A 130 -26.88 -5.08 -14.92
N ALA A 131 -26.10 -4.07 -15.29
CA ALA A 131 -25.74 -3.77 -16.68
C ALA A 131 -25.08 -4.95 -17.40
N LEU A 132 -24.23 -5.71 -16.71
CA LEU A 132 -23.65 -6.95 -17.23
C LEU A 132 -24.68 -8.07 -17.42
N GLN A 133 -25.59 -8.25 -16.47
CA GLN A 133 -26.64 -9.29 -16.52
C GLN A 133 -27.70 -9.02 -17.58
N GLU A 134 -28.03 -7.75 -17.81
CA GLU A 134 -28.95 -7.31 -18.87
C GLU A 134 -28.31 -7.33 -20.25
N HIS A 135 -27.03 -7.69 -20.35
CA HIS A 135 -26.27 -7.75 -21.60
C HIS A 135 -26.31 -6.43 -22.38
N LEU A 136 -26.15 -5.30 -21.67
CA LEU A 136 -26.18 -3.99 -22.31
C LEU A 136 -25.18 -3.91 -23.48
N PRO A 137 -25.50 -3.11 -24.52
CA PRO A 137 -24.58 -2.78 -25.60
C PRO A 137 -23.25 -2.24 -25.06
N GLU A 138 -22.17 -2.44 -25.81
CA GLU A 138 -20.83 -2.11 -25.33
C GLU A 138 -20.65 -0.63 -24.99
N ASN A 139 -21.26 0.27 -25.77
CA ASN A 139 -21.20 1.71 -25.52
C ASN A 139 -21.86 2.09 -24.19
N ASP A 140 -23.00 1.48 -23.87
CA ASP A 140 -23.72 1.77 -22.63
C ASP A 140 -22.98 1.17 -21.43
N LEU A 141 -22.48 -0.07 -21.56
CA LEU A 141 -21.67 -0.71 -20.53
C LEU A 141 -20.38 0.07 -20.23
N ARG A 142 -19.78 0.70 -21.24
CA ARG A 142 -18.56 1.50 -21.08
C ARG A 142 -18.75 2.64 -20.09
N LEU A 143 -19.92 3.29 -20.08
CA LEU A 143 -20.23 4.37 -19.15
C LEU A 143 -20.16 3.90 -17.69
N PHE A 144 -20.66 2.70 -17.39
CA PHE A 144 -20.56 2.13 -16.04
C PHE A 144 -19.12 1.81 -15.65
N VAL A 145 -18.32 1.28 -16.59
CA VAL A 145 -16.91 0.95 -16.35
C VAL A 145 -16.07 2.21 -16.15
N GLU A 146 -16.29 3.25 -16.95
CA GLU A 146 -15.64 4.56 -16.79
C GLU A 146 -16.02 5.22 -15.46
N ASN A 147 -17.30 5.11 -15.05
CA ASN A 147 -17.74 5.57 -13.74
C ASN A 147 -17.02 4.83 -12.59
N CYS A 148 -16.79 3.52 -12.72
CA CYS A 148 -16.01 2.76 -11.74
C CYS A 148 -14.57 3.28 -11.65
N LEU A 149 -13.92 3.51 -12.79
CA LEU A 149 -12.55 4.02 -12.85
C LEU A 149 -12.44 5.41 -12.21
N ALA A 150 -13.40 6.31 -12.50
CA ALA A 150 -13.49 7.63 -11.90
C ALA A 150 -13.68 7.55 -10.37
N HIS A 151 -14.54 6.64 -9.90
CA HIS A 151 -14.80 6.41 -8.47
C HIS A 151 -13.54 5.99 -7.69
N TYR A 152 -12.66 5.19 -8.29
CA TYR A 152 -11.35 4.89 -7.69
C TYR A 152 -10.41 6.11 -7.65
N GLY A 153 -10.51 7.01 -8.64
CA GLY A 153 -9.81 8.29 -8.64
C GLY A 153 -10.23 9.20 -7.48
N GLU A 154 -11.52 9.24 -7.14
CA GLU A 154 -12.03 9.98 -5.98
C GLU A 154 -11.42 9.48 -4.68
N MET A 155 -11.26 8.16 -4.51
CA MET A 155 -10.62 7.59 -3.32
C MET A 155 -9.17 8.07 -3.15
N ILE A 156 -8.40 8.12 -4.24
CA ILE A 156 -7.02 8.62 -4.21
C ILE A 156 -6.99 10.10 -3.81
N SER A 157 -7.95 10.90 -4.28
CA SER A 157 -8.09 12.30 -3.89
C SER A 157 -8.39 12.44 -2.39
N LEU A 158 -9.33 11.65 -1.85
CA LEU A 158 -9.63 11.61 -0.41
C LEU A 158 -8.39 11.28 0.42
N LYS A 159 -7.61 10.27 0.02
CA LYS A 159 -6.37 9.88 0.69
C LYS A 159 -5.33 10.99 0.65
N SER A 160 -5.16 11.64 -0.50
CA SER A 160 -4.22 12.76 -0.66
C SER A 160 -4.53 13.94 0.26
N MET A 161 -5.81 14.19 0.56
CA MET A 161 -6.20 15.25 1.50
C MET A 161 -5.78 14.93 2.93
N VAL A 162 -6.05 13.72 3.43
CA VAL A 162 -5.69 13.35 4.80
C VAL A 162 -4.19 13.09 4.97
N ALA A 163 -3.50 12.59 3.94
CA ALA A 163 -2.06 12.29 3.99
C ALA A 163 -1.20 13.51 4.38
N LYS A 164 -1.61 14.73 3.99
CA LYS A 164 -0.89 15.97 4.29
C LYS A 164 -0.98 16.40 5.75
N SER A 165 -2.01 15.96 6.46
CA SER A 165 -2.23 16.32 7.85
C SER A 165 -1.99 15.16 8.81
N ASP A 166 -2.35 13.95 8.41
CA ASP A 166 -2.20 12.74 9.20
C ASP A 166 -1.91 11.56 8.29
N VAL A 167 -0.63 11.43 7.90
CA VAL A 167 -0.14 10.31 7.10
C VAL A 167 -0.24 8.98 7.87
N PHE A 168 -0.13 9.01 9.19
CA PHE A 168 -0.11 7.80 10.02
C PHE A 168 -1.48 7.17 10.15
N HIS A 169 -2.57 7.93 10.10
CA HIS A 169 -3.92 7.38 9.99
C HIS A 169 -4.06 6.43 8.79
N LEU A 170 -3.54 6.85 7.63
CA LEU A 170 -3.52 6.01 6.42
C LEU A 170 -2.53 4.86 6.52
N PHE A 171 -1.30 5.15 6.97
CA PHE A 171 -0.20 4.19 6.97
C PHE A 171 -0.41 3.03 7.95
N SER A 172 -0.98 3.32 9.13
CA SER A 172 -1.36 2.32 10.14
C SER A 172 -2.61 1.52 9.76
N GLY A 173 -3.36 1.99 8.75
CA GLY A 173 -4.61 1.37 8.34
C GLY A 173 -5.77 1.59 9.32
N MET A 174 -5.73 2.63 10.15
CA MET A 174 -6.78 2.89 11.14
C MET A 174 -8.18 3.02 10.54
N TRP A 175 -8.25 3.53 9.31
CA TRP A 175 -9.46 3.63 8.48
C TRP A 175 -9.98 2.29 7.90
N ARG A 176 -9.25 1.18 8.06
CA ARG A 176 -9.62 -0.16 7.57
C ARG A 176 -10.02 -1.08 8.71
N THR A 177 -10.79 -2.12 8.38
CA THR A 177 -11.14 -3.18 9.35
C THR A 177 -9.90 -4.02 9.72
N PRO A 178 -9.83 -4.61 10.93
CA PRO A 178 -8.67 -5.39 11.35
C PRO A 178 -8.21 -6.48 10.36
N ALA A 179 -9.15 -7.21 9.74
CA ALA A 179 -8.77 -8.24 8.76
C ALA A 179 -8.19 -7.66 7.47
N GLU A 180 -8.69 -6.51 6.99
CA GLU A 180 -8.11 -5.80 5.84
C GLU A 180 -6.68 -5.34 6.12
N ARG A 181 -6.39 -4.92 7.36
CA ARG A 181 -5.05 -4.41 7.74
C ARG A 181 -3.93 -5.41 7.52
N CYS A 182 -4.22 -6.70 7.59
CA CYS A 182 -3.25 -7.76 7.32
C CYS A 182 -2.71 -7.77 5.87
N PHE A 183 -3.40 -7.09 4.95
CA PHE A 183 -3.06 -7.05 3.52
C PHE A 183 -2.60 -5.66 3.06
N LEU A 184 -2.30 -4.75 4.00
CA LEU A 184 -1.81 -3.41 3.68
C LEU A 184 -0.33 -3.43 3.32
N TRP A 185 0.01 -2.63 2.33
CA TRP A 185 1.34 -2.29 1.87
C TRP A 185 1.37 -0.78 1.67
N MET A 186 2.14 -0.01 2.45
CA MET A 186 2.16 1.47 2.32
C MET A 186 0.75 2.09 2.26
N GLY A 187 -0.08 1.79 3.26
CA GLY A 187 -1.40 2.40 3.45
C GLY A 187 -2.55 1.86 2.59
N ASP A 188 -2.37 0.86 1.72
CA ASP A 188 -3.48 0.17 1.03
C ASP A 188 -3.04 -1.18 0.44
N PHE A 189 -3.84 -1.82 -0.40
CA PHE A 189 -3.47 -3.06 -1.08
C PHE A 189 -2.19 -2.96 -1.94
N ARG A 190 -1.52 -4.09 -2.15
CA ARG A 190 -0.40 -4.23 -3.08
C ARG A 190 -0.92 -4.51 -4.51
N PRO A 191 -0.70 -3.62 -5.50
CA PRO A 191 -1.34 -3.75 -6.81
C PRO A 191 -0.92 -4.99 -7.63
N SER A 192 0.30 -5.50 -7.49
CA SER A 192 0.73 -6.74 -8.15
C SER A 192 -0.01 -7.98 -7.65
N ASP A 193 -0.33 -8.02 -6.34
CA ASP A 193 -1.14 -9.09 -5.74
C ASP A 193 -2.60 -8.96 -6.13
N LEU A 194 -3.12 -7.73 -6.26
CA LEU A 194 -4.46 -7.51 -6.78
C LEU A 194 -4.60 -8.09 -8.20
N ILE A 195 -3.60 -7.88 -9.07
CA ILE A 195 -3.59 -8.49 -10.42
C ILE A 195 -3.71 -10.02 -10.34
N LYS A 196 -2.94 -10.69 -9.45
CA LYS A 196 -3.00 -12.16 -9.28
C LYS A 196 -4.42 -12.63 -8.98
N ILE A 197 -5.11 -11.91 -8.09
CA ILE A 197 -6.45 -12.26 -7.63
C ILE A 197 -7.46 -12.13 -8.77
N VAL A 198 -7.41 -11.03 -9.53
CA VAL A 198 -8.47 -10.70 -10.49
C VAL A 198 -8.31 -11.38 -11.85
N VAL A 199 -7.09 -11.76 -12.26
CA VAL A 199 -6.85 -12.40 -13.57
C VAL A 199 -7.63 -13.70 -13.74
N SER A 200 -7.77 -14.49 -12.68
CA SER A 200 -8.56 -15.72 -12.68
C SER A 200 -10.07 -15.50 -12.85
N GLN A 201 -10.56 -14.27 -12.66
CA GLN A 201 -11.99 -13.93 -12.62
C GLN A 201 -12.49 -13.26 -13.91
N ILE A 202 -11.59 -12.97 -14.85
CA ILE A 202 -11.88 -12.17 -16.06
C ILE A 202 -11.79 -12.96 -17.37
N GLU A 203 -11.83 -14.29 -17.29
CA GLU A 203 -11.83 -15.17 -18.47
C GLU A 203 -13.06 -14.99 -19.38
N PRO A 204 -12.93 -15.19 -20.71
CA PRO A 204 -11.69 -15.53 -21.43
C PRO A 204 -10.79 -14.32 -21.68
N LEU A 205 -9.46 -14.52 -21.58
CA LEU A 205 -8.42 -13.54 -21.98
C LEU A 205 -7.69 -14.05 -23.22
N THR A 206 -7.28 -13.15 -24.12
CA THR A 206 -6.41 -13.54 -25.25
C THR A 206 -4.97 -13.74 -24.76
N GLU A 207 -4.16 -14.49 -25.52
CA GLU A 207 -2.73 -14.65 -25.21
C GLU A 207 -2.00 -13.30 -25.15
N GLN A 208 -2.34 -12.37 -26.05
CA GLN A 208 -1.79 -11.03 -26.04
C GLN A 208 -2.16 -10.25 -24.78
N GLN A 209 -3.42 -10.35 -24.32
CA GLN A 209 -3.85 -9.73 -23.07
C GLN A 209 -3.12 -10.35 -21.87
N LEU A 210 -2.99 -11.68 -21.83
CA LEU A 210 -2.30 -12.37 -20.75
C LEU A 210 -0.83 -11.96 -20.67
N MET A 211 -0.11 -11.93 -21.80
CA MET A 211 1.27 -11.44 -21.85
C MET A 211 1.38 -9.98 -21.37
N GLY A 212 0.45 -9.12 -21.80
CA GLY A 212 0.40 -7.72 -21.36
C GLY A 212 0.16 -7.58 -19.85
N ILE A 213 -0.74 -8.39 -19.28
CA ILE A 213 -1.03 -8.38 -17.84
C ILE A 213 0.15 -8.92 -17.03
N CYS A 214 0.82 -9.99 -17.49
CA CYS A 214 2.04 -10.50 -16.85
C CYS A 214 3.15 -9.44 -16.84
N GLY A 215 3.37 -8.74 -17.96
CA GLY A 215 4.35 -7.64 -18.02
C GLY A 215 3.97 -6.45 -17.12
N LEU A 216 2.69 -6.11 -17.05
CA LEU A 216 2.19 -5.08 -16.13
C LEU A 216 2.42 -5.48 -14.67
N GLN A 217 2.13 -6.74 -14.32
CA GLN A 217 2.35 -7.27 -12.99
C GLN A 217 3.83 -7.21 -12.60
N GLN A 218 4.72 -7.71 -13.46
CA GLN A 218 6.16 -7.72 -13.19
C GLN A 218 6.69 -6.29 -12.98
N SER A 219 6.39 -5.37 -13.90
CA SER A 219 6.84 -3.97 -13.77
C SER A 219 6.25 -3.26 -12.55
N THR A 220 5.00 -3.58 -12.19
CA THR A 220 4.39 -3.08 -10.94
C THR A 220 5.14 -3.64 -9.72
N GLN A 221 5.47 -4.94 -9.71
CA GLN A 221 6.17 -5.58 -8.62
C GLN A 221 7.58 -5.02 -8.41
N GLU A 222 8.33 -4.78 -9.48
CA GLU A 222 9.65 -4.14 -9.41
C GLU A 222 9.57 -2.73 -8.79
N ALA A 223 8.55 -1.95 -9.15
CA ALA A 223 8.32 -0.63 -8.55
C ALA A 223 7.91 -0.72 -7.06
N GLU A 224 7.09 -1.70 -6.69
CA GLU A 224 6.74 -1.97 -5.30
C GLU A 224 7.96 -2.35 -4.45
N GLU A 225 8.86 -3.17 -4.99
CA GLU A 225 10.10 -3.58 -4.33
C GLU A 225 11.04 -2.40 -4.13
N ALA A 226 11.22 -1.55 -5.16
CA ALA A 226 12.03 -0.33 -5.04
C ALA A 226 11.47 0.63 -3.97
N LEU A 227 10.15 0.83 -3.93
CA LEU A 227 9.52 1.65 -2.89
C LEU A 227 9.71 1.04 -1.50
N SER A 228 9.52 -0.28 -1.37
CA SER A 228 9.66 -0.99 -0.09
C SER A 228 11.08 -0.88 0.46
N GLN A 229 12.09 -1.07 -0.39
CA GLN A 229 13.49 -0.90 -0.01
C GLN A 229 13.80 0.55 0.43
N GLY A 230 13.25 1.54 -0.27
CA GLY A 230 13.41 2.95 0.11
C GLY A 230 12.79 3.27 1.48
N LEU A 231 11.62 2.70 1.77
CA LEU A 231 10.97 2.85 3.08
C LEU A 231 11.74 2.13 4.18
N ASP A 232 12.26 0.93 3.91
CA ASP A 232 13.09 0.19 4.87
C ASP A 232 14.38 0.96 5.20
N ALA A 233 15.03 1.56 4.21
CA ALA A 233 16.18 2.43 4.40
C ALA A 233 15.83 3.68 5.24
N LEU A 234 14.66 4.27 5.00
CA LEU A 234 14.15 5.38 5.82
C LEU A 234 13.97 4.95 7.28
N ASN A 235 13.32 3.80 7.52
CA ASN A 235 13.06 3.27 8.86
C ASN A 235 14.36 2.94 9.61
N GLN A 236 15.35 2.35 8.92
CA GLN A 236 16.67 2.11 9.48
C GLN A 236 17.38 3.42 9.84
N SER A 237 17.36 4.39 8.94
CA SER A 237 17.97 5.71 9.17
C SER A 237 17.31 6.46 10.33
N LEU A 238 15.98 6.38 10.43
CA LEU A 238 15.21 6.95 11.55
C LEU A 238 15.59 6.28 12.87
N SER A 239 15.67 4.94 12.88
CA SER A 239 16.04 4.16 14.07
C SER A 239 17.44 4.54 14.57
N LEU A 240 18.41 4.71 13.65
CA LEU A 240 19.75 5.18 13.98
C LEU A 240 19.74 6.61 14.55
N THR A 241 18.94 7.53 13.99
CA THR A 241 18.80 8.89 14.52
C THR A 241 18.21 8.89 15.92
N ILE A 242 17.18 8.09 16.19
CA ILE A 242 16.55 8.01 17.53
C ILE A 242 17.48 7.37 18.56
N ALA A 243 18.23 6.34 18.16
CA ALA A 243 19.20 5.68 19.04
C ALA A 243 20.49 6.50 19.25
N SER A 244 20.75 7.48 18.39
CA SER A 244 21.93 8.35 18.51
C SER A 244 21.82 9.20 19.76
N ASP A 245 22.89 9.24 20.55
CA ASP A 245 23.01 10.02 21.79
C ASP A 245 22.17 9.52 22.99
N ALA A 246 21.52 8.35 22.88
CA ALA A 246 20.80 7.71 24.00
C ALA A 246 21.71 7.29 25.19
N MET A 247 23.03 7.42 25.04
CA MET A 247 24.05 6.98 25.99
C MET A 247 24.92 8.11 26.55
N SER A 248 24.66 9.39 26.22
CA SER A 248 25.44 10.49 26.80
C SER A 248 24.99 10.79 28.23
N CYS A 249 25.96 10.79 29.16
CA CYS A 249 25.77 11.20 30.54
C CYS A 249 26.82 12.28 30.88
N PRO A 250 26.41 13.50 31.30
CA PRO A 250 25.04 13.93 31.57
C PRO A 250 24.20 14.12 30.28
N PRO A 251 22.86 14.00 30.37
CA PRO A 251 21.98 14.20 29.23
C PRO A 251 22.08 15.63 28.71
N ASN A 252 22.40 15.79 27.42
CA ASN A 252 22.42 17.07 26.74
C ASN A 252 21.10 17.29 25.97
N MET A 253 20.20 18.09 26.55
CA MET A 253 18.89 18.36 25.96
C MET A 253 18.96 19.04 24.58
N ALA A 254 19.98 19.88 24.33
CA ALA A 254 20.16 20.51 23.03
C ALA A 254 20.48 19.48 21.93
N ASN A 255 21.27 18.45 22.26
CA ASN A 255 21.56 17.36 21.33
C ASN A 255 20.31 16.49 21.09
N TYR A 256 19.56 16.14 22.13
CA TYR A 256 18.33 15.37 22.01
C TYR A 256 17.31 16.06 21.11
N MET A 257 17.06 17.36 21.33
CA MET A 257 16.15 18.15 20.49
C MET A 257 16.65 18.21 19.04
N GLY A 258 17.96 18.35 18.83
CA GLY A 258 18.58 18.29 17.50
C GLY A 258 18.31 16.95 16.79
N GLN A 259 18.48 15.82 17.49
CA GLN A 259 18.17 14.49 16.94
C GLN A 259 16.68 14.33 16.64
N MET A 260 15.79 14.80 17.52
CA MET A 260 14.34 14.72 17.29
C MET A 260 13.90 15.59 16.12
N ALA A 261 14.52 16.75 15.89
CA ALA A 261 14.27 17.56 14.70
C ALA A 261 14.67 16.82 13.41
N ILE A 262 15.81 16.10 13.41
CA ILE A 262 16.23 15.26 12.29
C ILE A 262 15.25 14.09 12.09
N ALA A 263 14.84 13.43 13.17
CA ALA A 263 13.86 12.33 13.13
C ALA A 263 12.51 12.78 12.57
N MET A 264 12.01 13.95 13.00
CA MET A 264 10.79 14.57 12.47
C MET A 264 10.91 14.88 10.97
N ASN A 265 12.05 15.41 10.52
CA ASN A 265 12.29 15.63 9.09
C ASN A 265 12.24 14.31 8.29
N LYS A 266 12.83 13.22 8.83
CA LYS A 266 12.73 11.90 8.21
C LYS A 266 11.29 11.39 8.17
N LEU A 267 10.54 11.50 9.27
CA LEU A 267 9.13 11.09 9.31
C LEU A 267 8.27 11.84 8.29
N SER A 268 8.57 13.12 8.02
CA SER A 268 7.85 13.91 7.00
C SER A 268 7.95 13.31 5.58
N THR A 269 8.97 12.48 5.32
CA THR A 269 9.15 11.84 4.02
C THR A 269 8.19 10.66 3.79
N VAL A 270 7.54 10.14 4.84
CA VAL A 270 6.57 9.02 4.75
C VAL A 270 5.39 9.39 3.83
N GLU A 271 4.94 10.65 3.85
CA GLU A 271 3.90 11.15 2.92
C GLU A 271 4.31 10.90 1.45
N GLY A 272 5.58 11.13 1.14
CA GLY A 272 6.12 10.93 -0.21
C GLY A 272 6.07 9.47 -0.66
N PHE A 273 6.29 8.52 0.24
CA PHE A 273 6.16 7.08 -0.06
C PHE A 273 4.70 6.69 -0.29
N LEU A 274 3.80 7.13 0.59
CA LEU A 274 2.37 6.85 0.47
C LEU A 274 1.80 7.38 -0.86
N ARG A 275 2.17 8.61 -1.24
CA ARG A 275 1.77 9.22 -2.51
C ARG A 275 2.30 8.45 -3.72
N GLN A 276 3.55 7.99 -3.68
CA GLN A 276 4.12 7.16 -4.75
C GLN A 276 3.42 5.80 -4.86
N ALA A 277 3.09 5.18 -3.73
CA ALA A 277 2.35 3.92 -3.71
C ALA A 277 0.93 4.08 -4.27
N ASP A 278 0.21 5.16 -3.92
CA ASP A 278 -1.12 5.44 -4.47
C ASP A 278 -1.09 5.75 -5.97
N ASN A 279 -0.07 6.49 -6.43
CA ASN A 279 0.15 6.71 -7.86
C ASN A 279 0.40 5.39 -8.60
N LEU A 280 1.20 4.49 -8.03
CA LEU A 280 1.46 3.17 -8.61
C LEU A 280 0.15 2.36 -8.74
N ARG A 281 -0.67 2.30 -7.68
CA ARG A 281 -1.99 1.64 -7.72
C ARG A 281 -2.87 2.20 -8.82
N HIS A 282 -2.94 3.54 -8.92
CA HIS A 282 -3.77 4.19 -9.92
C HIS A 282 -3.31 3.86 -11.34
N GLN A 283 -2.00 3.97 -11.60
CA GLN A 283 -1.41 3.66 -12.89
C GLN A 283 -1.61 2.19 -13.25
N THR A 284 -1.44 1.27 -12.29
CA THR A 284 -1.66 -0.16 -12.51
C THR A 284 -3.12 -0.46 -12.85
N LEU A 285 -4.08 0.09 -12.10
CA LEU A 285 -5.51 -0.07 -12.42
C LEU A 285 -5.87 0.49 -13.80
N HIS A 286 -5.35 1.67 -14.14
CA HIS A 286 -5.60 2.29 -15.44
C HIS A 286 -4.98 1.48 -16.58
N ARG A 287 -3.76 0.99 -16.44
CA ARG A 287 -3.11 0.12 -17.44
C ARG A 287 -3.83 -1.21 -17.57
N LEU A 288 -4.28 -1.79 -16.46
CA LEU A 288 -5.07 -3.01 -16.48
C LEU A 288 -6.37 -2.79 -17.26
N TYR A 289 -7.08 -1.69 -17.00
CA TYR A 289 -8.26 -1.29 -17.78
C TYR A 289 -7.96 -1.19 -19.29
N GLN A 290 -6.85 -0.58 -19.69
CA GLN A 290 -6.45 -0.43 -21.11
C GLN A 290 -6.15 -1.76 -21.82
N LEU A 291 -5.75 -2.79 -21.08
CA LEU A 291 -5.49 -4.12 -21.63
C LEU A 291 -6.78 -4.93 -21.83
N LEU A 292 -7.88 -4.55 -21.18
CA LEU A 292 -9.12 -5.30 -21.14
C LEU A 292 -10.16 -4.72 -22.11
N THR A 293 -11.02 -5.60 -22.63
CA THR A 293 -12.27 -5.16 -23.27
C THR A 293 -13.22 -4.59 -22.22
N THR A 294 -14.19 -3.78 -22.64
CA THR A 294 -15.21 -3.20 -21.75
C THR A 294 -15.85 -4.23 -20.82
N ARG A 295 -16.18 -5.41 -21.36
CA ARG A 295 -16.86 -6.49 -20.62
C ARG A 295 -15.92 -7.21 -19.64
N GLN A 296 -14.64 -7.36 -19.99
CA GLN A 296 -13.61 -7.89 -19.08
C GLN A 296 -13.29 -6.88 -17.96
N ALA A 297 -13.20 -5.59 -18.28
CA ALA A 297 -12.99 -4.53 -17.29
C ALA A 297 -14.14 -4.45 -16.28
N ALA A 298 -15.39 -4.59 -16.73
CA ALA A 298 -16.55 -4.68 -15.85
C ALA A 298 -16.42 -5.87 -14.86
N ARG A 299 -16.06 -7.06 -15.36
CA ARG A 299 -15.80 -8.24 -14.48
C ARG A 299 -14.62 -8.01 -13.54
N CYS A 300 -13.58 -7.33 -14.01
CA CYS A 300 -12.41 -6.98 -13.21
C CYS A 300 -12.80 -6.13 -12.00
N PHE A 301 -13.55 -5.04 -12.22
CA PHE A 301 -14.00 -4.17 -11.12
C PHE A 301 -14.92 -4.91 -10.14
N LEU A 302 -15.82 -5.76 -10.62
CA LEU A 302 -16.63 -6.60 -9.75
C LEU A 302 -15.79 -7.57 -8.92
N ALA A 303 -14.76 -8.19 -9.51
CA ALA A 303 -13.85 -9.09 -8.79
C ALA A 303 -13.04 -8.36 -7.71
N ILE A 304 -12.55 -7.15 -8.00
CA ILE A 304 -11.87 -6.29 -7.03
C ILE A 304 -12.81 -5.95 -5.87
N ALA A 305 -14.03 -5.50 -6.17
CA ALA A 305 -15.01 -5.12 -5.15
C ALA A 305 -15.41 -6.31 -4.27
N GLU A 306 -15.63 -7.48 -4.87
CA GLU A 306 -15.95 -8.72 -4.17
C GLU A 306 -14.83 -9.14 -3.22
N TYR A 307 -13.56 -9.03 -3.65
CA TYR A 307 -12.41 -9.33 -2.81
C TYR A 307 -12.37 -8.46 -1.53
N PHE A 308 -12.47 -7.13 -1.68
CA PHE A 308 -12.47 -6.23 -0.52
C PHE A 308 -13.74 -6.34 0.33
N HIS A 309 -14.89 -6.64 -0.28
CA HIS A 309 -16.11 -6.93 0.46
C HIS A 309 -15.93 -8.17 1.34
N ARG A 310 -15.34 -9.24 0.82
CA ARG A 310 -15.06 -10.47 1.58
C ARG A 310 -14.08 -10.25 2.73
N LEU A 311 -13.05 -9.42 2.55
CA LEU A 311 -12.15 -9.05 3.65
C LEU A 311 -12.89 -8.34 4.79
N ARG A 312 -13.79 -7.39 4.46
CA ARG A 312 -14.63 -6.71 5.46
C ARG A 312 -15.62 -7.65 6.14
N ALA A 313 -16.25 -8.54 5.37
CA ALA A 313 -17.15 -9.55 5.90
C ALA A 313 -16.40 -10.51 6.85
N LEU A 314 -15.20 -10.96 6.48
CA LEU A 314 -14.34 -11.78 7.32
C LEU A 314 -14.02 -11.08 8.65
N SER A 315 -13.68 -9.79 8.62
CA SER A 315 -13.45 -9.02 9.85
C SER A 315 -14.69 -8.99 10.75
N SER A 316 -15.87 -8.83 10.16
CA SER A 316 -17.13 -8.78 10.91
C SER A 316 -17.45 -10.14 11.55
N LEU A 317 -17.28 -11.23 10.80
CA LEU A 317 -17.45 -12.59 11.31
C LEU A 317 -16.45 -12.93 12.42
N TRP A 318 -15.20 -12.48 12.28
CA TRP A 318 -14.17 -12.67 13.29
C TRP A 318 -14.55 -11.97 14.61
N LEU A 319 -15.07 -10.75 14.55
CA LEU A 319 -15.50 -10.00 15.74
C LEU A 319 -16.76 -10.59 16.39
N ALA A 320 -17.64 -11.22 15.60
CA ALA A 320 -18.88 -11.84 16.08
C ALA A 320 -18.69 -13.26 16.66
N ARG A 321 -17.46 -13.81 16.67
CA ARG A 321 -17.21 -15.17 17.18
C ARG A 321 -17.49 -15.27 18.69
N PRO A 322 -18.00 -16.41 19.19
CA PRO A 322 -18.13 -16.63 20.62
C PRO A 322 -16.76 -16.54 21.29
N GLN A 323 -16.63 -15.72 22.32
CA GLN A 323 -15.45 -15.74 23.19
C GLN A 323 -15.65 -16.90 24.18
N GLN A 324 -14.71 -17.84 24.22
CA GLN A 324 -14.68 -18.83 25.29
C GLN A 324 -14.21 -18.10 26.56
N GLU A 325 -15.09 -18.05 27.56
CA GLU A 325 -14.76 -17.67 28.94
C GLU A 325 -13.88 -18.72 29.61
#